data_AF-A0A660Q4A0-F1
#
_entry.id   AF-A0A660Q4A0-F1
#
_cell.length_a   1.000
_cell.length_b   1.000
_cell.length_c   1.000
_cell.angle_alpha   90.00
_cell.angle_beta   90.00
_cell.angle_gamma   90.00
#
_symmetry.space_group_name_H-M   'P 1'
#
loop_
_entity.id
_entity.type
_entity.pdbx_description
1 polymer ?
#
loop_
_entity_poly.entity_id
_entity_poly.type
_entity_poly.pdbx_seq_one_letter_code
_entity_poly.pdbx_strand_id
1 'polypeptide(L)'
;DENGGEFPGLRYFNNDPYVVYLSEFTGNTRKILFSRRLDNGFSDPQVLDRSKNTFDKVLCYNGVVASYHDLTAQAADSNPGDMYFPESAVIFKSPGDALYLGMNSRFHALKIILSAVGTGGSVGWQYYNGQDWVGFAPAGGACDFDSTDRELLLWDDLASVPGDWQKYSLGGSRLFWIKAAVTSEFDTGPVGTHISTVSAVGAIALMEN
;
A
#
# COMPACT_ATOMS: atom_id res chain seq x y z
N ASP A 1 -8.57 21.91 -4.01
CA ASP A 1 -8.67 22.08 -5.47
C ASP A 1 -7.25 22.22 -6.06
N GLU A 2 -7.09 22.67 -7.31
CA GLU A 2 -5.78 23.10 -7.84
C GLU A 2 -5.32 24.42 -7.18
N ASN A 3 -6.18 25.05 -6.37
CA ASN A 3 -5.89 25.98 -5.27
C ASN A 3 -6.19 25.37 -3.87
N GLY A 4 -6.19 24.03 -3.80
CA GLY A 4 -5.85 23.26 -2.62
C GLY A 4 -6.69 23.38 -1.35
N GLY A 5 -7.93 23.90 -1.36
CA GLY A 5 -8.83 23.98 -0.19
C GLY A 5 -8.17 24.21 1.18
N GLU A 6 -8.24 25.42 1.75
CA GLU A 6 -7.46 25.89 2.93
C GLU A 6 -6.98 24.80 3.93
N PHE A 7 -5.78 24.27 3.69
CA PHE A 7 -5.01 23.50 4.65
C PHE A 7 -3.83 24.36 5.16
N PRO A 8 -3.50 24.32 6.46
CA PRO A 8 -4.16 23.54 7.52
C PRO A 8 -5.57 24.06 7.83
N GLY A 9 -6.50 23.16 8.11
CA GLY A 9 -7.87 23.47 8.53
C GLY A 9 -8.06 23.20 10.03
N LEU A 10 -8.72 24.11 10.74
CA LEU A 10 -9.15 23.91 12.12
C LEU A 10 -10.57 23.32 12.14
N ARG A 11 -10.77 22.25 12.90
CA ARG A 11 -12.07 21.59 13.10
C ARG A 11 -12.30 21.36 14.58
N TYR A 12 -13.56 21.39 15.00
CA TYR A 12 -13.96 21.12 16.36
C TYR A 12 -14.83 19.86 16.40
N PHE A 13 -14.46 18.90 17.22
CA PHE A 13 -15.26 17.70 17.48
C PHE A 13 -15.55 17.67 18.98
N ASN A 14 -16.83 17.73 19.36
CA ASN A 14 -17.23 17.78 20.78
C ASN A 14 -16.53 18.90 21.58
N ASN A 15 -16.34 20.07 20.95
CA ASN A 15 -15.63 21.23 21.51
C ASN A 15 -14.11 21.06 21.68
N ASP A 16 -13.54 19.92 21.28
CA ASP A 16 -12.09 19.71 21.21
C ASP A 16 -11.55 20.20 19.84
N PRO A 17 -10.52 21.06 19.81
CA PRO A 17 -9.93 21.52 18.55
C PRO A 17 -8.95 20.51 17.94
N TYR A 18 -9.08 20.32 16.64
CA TYR A 18 -8.26 19.47 15.78
C TYR A 18 -7.69 20.31 14.64
N VAL A 19 -6.37 20.27 14.47
CA VAL A 19 -5.70 20.83 13.29
C VAL A 19 -5.54 19.70 12.30
N VAL A 20 -6.15 19.83 11.12
CA VAL A 20 -6.08 18.86 10.01
C VAL A 20 -5.24 19.47 8.89
N TYR A 21 -4.28 18.73 8.35
CA TYR A 21 -3.35 19.27 7.36
C TYR A 21 -2.79 18.19 6.44
N LEU A 22 -2.27 18.63 5.29
CA LEU A 22 -1.55 17.78 4.36
C LEU A 22 -0.06 17.81 4.70
N SER A 23 0.56 16.63 4.71
CA SER A 23 2.00 16.47 4.87
C SER A 23 2.54 15.67 3.69
N GLU A 24 3.60 16.18 3.06
CA GLU A 24 4.31 15.46 2.00
C GLU A 24 4.89 14.17 2.57
N PHE A 25 4.77 13.08 1.80
CA PHE A 25 5.28 11.78 2.19
C PHE A 25 6.45 11.34 1.30
N THR A 26 6.16 10.91 0.07
CA THR A 26 7.18 10.53 -0.93
C THR A 26 6.66 10.84 -2.34
N GLY A 27 7.51 11.34 -3.24
CA GLY A 27 7.19 11.50 -4.67
C GLY A 27 5.83 12.16 -4.97
N ASN A 28 5.64 13.42 -4.58
CA ASN A 28 4.39 14.19 -4.73
C ASN A 28 3.13 13.58 -4.08
N THR A 29 3.23 12.48 -3.31
CA THR A 29 2.11 12.00 -2.49
C THR A 29 2.03 12.74 -1.16
N ARG A 30 0.79 12.96 -0.69
CA ARG A 30 0.48 13.69 0.55
C ARG A 30 -0.43 12.84 1.43
N LYS A 31 -0.16 12.84 2.74
CA LYS A 31 -1.03 12.24 3.77
C LYS A 31 -1.86 13.33 4.44
N ILE A 32 -3.09 13.00 4.81
CA ILE A 32 -3.87 13.84 5.71
C ILE A 32 -3.52 13.46 7.14
N LEU A 33 -2.98 14.42 7.88
CA LEU A 33 -2.67 14.29 9.29
C LEU A 33 -3.62 15.14 10.12
N PHE A 34 -3.80 14.76 11.37
CA PHE A 34 -4.40 15.62 12.38
C PHE A 34 -3.61 15.61 13.68
N SER A 35 -3.66 16.73 14.39
CA SER A 35 -3.20 16.85 15.77
C SER A 35 -4.32 17.45 16.60
N ARG A 36 -4.61 16.86 17.76
CA ARG A 36 -5.60 17.40 18.70
C ARG A 36 -4.93 18.32 19.71
N ARG A 37 -5.66 19.34 20.17
CA ARG A 37 -5.22 20.14 21.31
C ARG A 37 -5.23 19.27 22.58
N LEU A 38 -4.16 19.37 23.34
CA LEU A 38 -4.00 18.85 24.69
C LEU A 38 -3.78 20.04 25.63
N ASP A 39 -3.92 19.82 26.94
CA ASP A 39 -3.77 20.87 27.95
C ASP A 39 -2.46 21.65 27.81
N ASN A 40 -1.37 20.97 27.44
CA ASN A 40 -0.03 21.54 27.33
C ASN A 40 0.52 21.61 25.90
N GLY A 41 -0.31 21.50 24.85
CA GLY A 41 0.18 21.57 23.48
C GLY A 41 -0.71 20.87 22.46
N PHE A 42 -0.10 20.35 21.40
CA PHE A 42 -0.77 19.48 20.44
C PHE A 42 -0.24 18.06 20.57
N SER A 43 -1.08 17.06 20.27
CA SER A 43 -0.62 15.68 20.14
C SER A 43 0.37 15.54 18.99
N ASP A 44 1.17 14.48 19.03
CA ASP A 44 1.91 14.02 17.86
C ASP A 44 0.96 13.86 16.66
N PRO A 45 1.44 14.16 15.43
CA PRO A 45 0.65 13.98 14.22
C PRO A 45 0.13 12.55 14.07
N GLN A 46 -1.16 12.41 13.77
CA GLN A 46 -1.80 11.13 13.48
C GLN A 46 -2.37 11.13 12.07
N VAL A 47 -2.23 10.01 11.36
CA VAL A 47 -2.85 9.85 10.04
C VAL A 47 -4.37 9.77 10.22
N LEU A 48 -5.11 10.64 9.52
CA LEU A 48 -6.56 10.68 9.58
C LEU A 48 -7.16 9.41 8.96
N ASP A 49 -6.65 9.03 7.79
CA ASP A 49 -7.03 7.79 7.09
C ASP A 49 -5.92 6.74 7.21
N ARG A 50 -6.05 5.86 8.20
CA ARG A 50 -5.07 4.79 8.45
C ARG A 50 -4.99 3.77 7.31
N SER A 51 -5.93 3.77 6.37
CA SER A 51 -5.88 2.94 5.16
C SER A 51 -5.03 3.55 4.04
N LYS A 52 -4.54 4.79 4.21
CA LYS A 52 -3.67 5.53 3.29
C LYS A 52 -2.35 5.84 3.96
N ASN A 53 -1.50 4.83 4.06
CA ASN A 53 -0.18 4.90 4.67
C ASN A 53 0.85 4.02 3.92
N THR A 54 2.10 4.03 4.36
CA THR A 54 3.02 2.93 4.02
C THR A 54 2.53 1.64 4.65
N PHE A 55 2.94 0.52 4.05
CA PHE A 55 2.71 -0.79 4.63
C PHE A 55 3.42 -0.92 5.97
N ASP A 56 2.78 -1.59 6.93
CA ASP A 56 3.41 -2.01 8.18
C ASP A 56 4.46 -3.09 7.93
N LYS A 57 4.30 -3.87 6.83
CA LYS A 57 5.28 -4.86 6.39
C LYS A 57 5.14 -5.14 4.89
N VAL A 58 6.26 -5.20 4.19
CA VAL A 58 6.35 -5.67 2.79
C VAL A 58 7.33 -6.82 2.72
N LEU A 59 6.91 -7.96 2.17
CA LEU A 59 7.78 -9.13 2.01
C LEU A 59 7.72 -9.61 0.57
N CYS A 60 8.87 -9.86 -0.06
CA CYS A 60 8.91 -10.74 -1.22
C CYS A 60 9.29 -12.16 -0.79
N TYR A 61 8.75 -13.14 -1.48
CA TYR A 61 9.01 -14.56 -1.26
C TYR A 61 9.52 -15.16 -2.56
N ASN A 62 10.65 -15.86 -2.45
CA ASN A 62 11.18 -16.65 -3.55
C ASN A 62 10.84 -18.12 -3.32
N GLY A 63 10.07 -18.69 -4.25
CA GLY A 63 9.57 -20.06 -4.17
C GLY A 63 10.64 -21.13 -4.35
N VAL A 64 11.74 -20.79 -5.05
CA VAL A 64 12.85 -21.72 -5.31
C VAL A 64 13.69 -21.93 -4.06
N VAL A 65 14.06 -20.84 -3.37
CA VAL A 65 14.83 -20.91 -2.12
C VAL A 65 13.96 -20.99 -0.87
N ALA A 66 12.64 -20.88 -1.03
CA ALA A 66 11.64 -20.96 0.03
C ALA A 66 11.90 -20.01 1.21
N SER A 67 12.26 -18.76 0.89
CA SER A 67 12.57 -17.74 1.90
C SER A 67 11.91 -16.40 1.60
N TYR A 68 11.71 -15.63 2.67
CA TYR A 68 11.18 -14.27 2.61
C TYR A 68 12.33 -13.27 2.71
N HIS A 69 12.20 -12.18 1.97
CA HIS A 69 13.03 -11.00 2.14
C HIS A 69 12.14 -9.80 2.50
N ASP A 70 12.59 -9.03 3.49
CA ASP A 70 11.86 -7.88 4.01
C ASP A 70 12.20 -6.62 3.22
N LEU A 71 11.19 -6.08 2.52
CA LEU A 71 11.28 -4.88 1.69
C LEU A 71 10.56 -3.68 2.31
N THR A 72 10.23 -3.74 3.60
CA THR A 72 9.39 -2.72 4.25
C THR A 72 10.01 -1.33 4.20
N ALA A 73 11.34 -1.22 4.37
CA ALA A 73 12.03 0.07 4.34
C ALA A 73 12.05 0.66 2.92
N GLN A 74 12.43 -0.16 1.94
CA GLN A 74 12.52 0.20 0.53
C GLN A 74 11.14 0.59 -0.03
N ALA A 75 10.10 -0.17 0.32
CA ALA A 75 8.72 0.16 -0.06
C ALA A 75 8.24 1.52 0.47
N ALA A 76 8.84 2.02 1.55
CA ALA A 76 8.43 3.24 2.23
C ALA A 76 9.21 4.49 1.77
N ASP A 77 10.33 4.34 1.06
CA ASP A 77 11.15 5.46 0.60
C ASP A 77 11.02 5.70 -0.92
N SER A 78 11.89 6.51 -1.51
CA SER A 78 11.87 6.83 -2.95
C SER A 78 13.18 6.49 -3.66
N ASN A 79 13.99 5.60 -3.11
CA ASN A 79 15.26 5.19 -3.69
C ASN A 79 14.99 4.28 -4.90
N PRO A 80 15.40 4.65 -6.12
CA PRO A 80 15.04 3.87 -7.29
C PRO A 80 15.70 2.48 -7.31
N GLY A 81 14.90 1.44 -7.53
CA GLY A 81 15.38 0.11 -7.84
C GLY A 81 16.00 -0.67 -6.70
N ASP A 82 15.61 -0.38 -5.46
CA ASP A 82 16.09 -1.07 -4.27
C ASP A 82 15.10 -2.12 -3.73
N MET A 83 13.88 -2.18 -4.27
CA MET A 83 12.90 -3.22 -3.93
C MET A 83 13.08 -4.45 -4.82
N TYR A 84 13.86 -5.43 -4.36
CA TYR A 84 14.03 -6.72 -5.02
C TYR A 84 14.43 -7.82 -4.05
N PHE A 85 14.23 -9.08 -4.43
CA PHE A 85 14.80 -10.22 -3.73
C PHE A 85 16.30 -10.34 -4.10
N PRO A 86 17.25 -10.32 -3.14
CA PRO A 86 18.68 -10.16 -3.44
C PRO A 86 19.27 -11.18 -4.41
N GLU A 87 18.86 -12.44 -4.30
CA GLU A 87 19.39 -13.54 -5.11
C GLU A 87 18.89 -13.52 -6.56
N SER A 88 17.69 -13.00 -6.80
CA SER A 88 17.10 -12.91 -8.15
C SER A 88 17.19 -11.51 -8.76
N ALA A 89 17.58 -10.50 -7.98
CA ALA A 89 17.63 -9.08 -8.37
C ALA A 89 16.31 -8.53 -8.96
N VAL A 90 15.19 -9.18 -8.64
CA VAL A 90 13.81 -8.80 -9.00
C VAL A 90 12.89 -9.11 -7.83
N ILE A 91 11.71 -8.50 -7.76
CA ILE A 91 10.72 -8.75 -6.70
C ILE A 91 10.25 -10.21 -6.74
N PHE A 92 9.91 -10.70 -7.94
CA PHE A 92 9.50 -12.07 -8.23
C PHE A 92 9.69 -12.37 -9.72
N LYS A 93 9.74 -13.65 -10.10
CA LYS A 93 9.84 -14.05 -11.53
C LYS A 93 9.09 -15.34 -11.85
N SER A 94 9.20 -16.35 -11.00
CA SER A 94 8.76 -17.71 -11.31
C SER A 94 7.45 -18.04 -10.58
N PRO A 95 6.59 -18.92 -11.13
CA PRO A 95 5.45 -19.44 -10.39
C PRO A 95 5.87 -19.98 -9.02
N GLY A 96 5.17 -19.53 -7.97
CA GLY A 96 5.52 -19.81 -6.57
C GLY A 96 6.19 -18.64 -5.85
N ASP A 97 6.78 -17.69 -6.59
CA ASP A 97 7.20 -16.40 -6.02
C ASP A 97 5.98 -15.53 -5.70
N ALA A 98 6.12 -14.63 -4.72
CA ALA A 98 5.05 -13.72 -4.34
C ALA A 98 5.53 -12.43 -3.66
N LEU A 99 4.75 -11.36 -3.79
CA LEU A 99 4.86 -10.15 -3.00
C LEU A 99 3.69 -10.06 -2.00
N TYR A 100 3.99 -9.76 -0.74
CA TYR A 100 3.03 -9.61 0.34
C TYR A 100 3.04 -8.17 0.85
N LEU A 101 1.87 -7.55 0.89
CA LEU A 101 1.63 -6.17 1.30
C LEU A 101 0.75 -6.19 2.56
N GLY A 102 1.33 -5.82 3.70
CA GLY A 102 0.72 -6.00 5.02
C GLY A 102 0.38 -4.68 5.71
N MET A 103 -0.84 -4.56 6.21
CA MET A 103 -1.27 -3.43 7.06
C MET A 103 -2.07 -3.87 8.29
N ASN A 104 -2.01 -3.06 9.35
CA ASN A 104 -2.78 -3.25 10.57
C ASN A 104 -4.28 -3.01 10.39
N SER A 105 -4.64 -2.23 9.37
CA SER A 105 -6.01 -1.94 8.94
C SER A 105 -6.23 -2.49 7.54
N ARG A 106 -7.48 -2.79 7.18
CA ARG A 106 -7.85 -3.10 5.79
C ARG A 106 -7.65 -1.85 4.92
N PHE A 107 -7.34 -2.07 3.65
CA PHE A 107 -7.07 -1.04 2.65
C PHE A 107 -7.68 -1.45 1.31
N HIS A 108 -7.86 -0.51 0.38
CA HIS A 108 -8.55 -0.77 -0.89
C HIS A 108 -7.83 -0.29 -2.14
N ALA A 109 -6.68 0.35 -1.99
CA ALA A 109 -5.91 0.88 -3.12
C ALA A 109 -4.41 0.72 -2.89
N LEU A 110 -3.67 0.67 -3.99
CA LEU A 110 -2.22 0.63 -4.04
C LEU A 110 -1.69 1.73 -4.96
N LYS A 111 -0.53 2.29 -4.61
CA LYS A 111 0.37 3.01 -5.49
C LYS A 111 1.61 2.14 -5.69
N ILE A 112 1.95 1.83 -6.93
CA ILE A 112 3.08 0.99 -7.30
C ILE A 112 4.00 1.80 -8.21
N ILE A 113 5.26 1.94 -7.84
CA ILE A 113 6.29 2.60 -8.63
C ILE A 113 7.44 1.62 -8.84
N LEU A 114 7.79 1.38 -10.10
CA LEU A 114 8.82 0.44 -10.52
C LEU A 114 9.98 1.16 -11.20
N SER A 115 11.21 0.73 -10.94
CA SER A 115 12.39 1.15 -11.69
C SER A 115 12.58 0.32 -12.97
N ALA A 116 12.10 -0.93 -12.96
CA ALA A 116 12.02 -1.81 -14.12
C ALA A 116 10.70 -2.58 -14.08
N VAL A 117 9.95 -2.53 -15.18
CA VAL A 117 8.68 -3.26 -15.33
C VAL A 117 8.92 -4.73 -15.63
N GLY A 118 7.99 -5.57 -15.23
CA GLY A 118 7.95 -6.97 -15.64
C GLY A 118 7.44 -7.14 -17.07
N THR A 119 7.86 -8.20 -17.74
CA THR A 119 7.36 -8.57 -19.08
C THR A 119 7.08 -10.07 -19.19
N GLY A 120 6.06 -10.46 -19.96
CA GLY A 120 5.75 -11.86 -20.29
C GLY A 120 5.04 -12.67 -19.20
N GLY A 121 5.05 -12.19 -17.95
CA GLY A 121 4.43 -12.86 -16.81
C GLY A 121 3.08 -12.27 -16.39
N SER A 122 2.46 -12.92 -15.41
CA SER A 122 1.19 -12.49 -14.80
C SER A 122 1.17 -12.81 -13.32
N VAL A 123 0.35 -12.07 -12.58
CA VAL A 123 0.11 -12.30 -11.15
C VAL A 123 -1.36 -12.49 -10.81
N GLY A 124 -1.61 -13.39 -9.87
CA GLY A 124 -2.90 -13.55 -9.19
C GLY A 124 -2.92 -12.79 -7.87
N TRP A 125 -3.97 -12.00 -7.64
CA TRP A 125 -4.16 -11.24 -6.40
C TRP A 125 -4.98 -12.04 -5.39
N GLN A 126 -4.53 -12.08 -4.15
CA GLN A 126 -5.16 -12.87 -3.08
C GLN A 126 -5.23 -12.10 -1.76
N TYR A 127 -6.26 -12.38 -0.95
CA TYR A 127 -6.35 -11.99 0.46
C TYR A 127 -6.59 -13.23 1.34
N TYR A 128 -6.31 -13.15 2.63
CA TYR A 128 -6.55 -14.27 3.56
C TYR A 128 -7.92 -14.15 4.23
N ASN A 129 -8.81 -15.13 4.07
CA ASN A 129 -10.17 -15.09 4.62
C ASN A 129 -10.30 -15.68 6.05
N GLY A 130 -9.18 -16.03 6.68
CA GLY A 130 -9.17 -16.73 7.97
C GLY A 130 -8.86 -18.22 7.86
N GLN A 131 -9.03 -18.80 6.67
CA GLN A 131 -8.75 -20.21 6.38
C GLN A 131 -7.77 -20.36 5.21
N ASP A 132 -8.07 -19.71 4.09
CA ASP A 132 -7.36 -19.85 2.84
C ASP A 132 -6.98 -18.49 2.22
N TRP A 133 -6.04 -18.52 1.29
CA TRP A 133 -5.76 -17.40 0.39
C TRP A 133 -6.78 -17.42 -0.75
N VAL A 134 -7.69 -16.46 -0.74
CA VAL A 134 -8.79 -16.33 -1.71
C VAL A 134 -8.37 -15.39 -2.82
N GLY A 135 -8.48 -15.85 -4.07
CA GLY A 135 -8.20 -15.05 -5.26
C GLY A 135 -9.28 -14.01 -5.54
N PHE A 136 -8.89 -12.84 -6.05
CA PHE A 136 -9.81 -11.80 -6.51
C PHE A 136 -9.22 -11.05 -7.73
N ALA A 137 -10.10 -10.37 -8.47
CA ALA A 137 -9.69 -9.43 -9.51
C ALA A 137 -9.74 -8.01 -8.95
N PRO A 138 -8.65 -7.22 -9.01
CA PRO A 138 -8.69 -5.82 -8.59
C PRO A 138 -9.72 -5.02 -9.38
N ALA A 139 -10.49 -4.16 -8.70
CA ALA A 139 -11.49 -3.28 -9.33
C ALA A 139 -10.88 -2.32 -10.37
N GLY A 140 -9.63 -1.91 -10.16
CA GLY A 140 -8.85 -1.07 -11.08
C GLY A 140 -8.29 -1.79 -12.31
N GLY A 141 -8.71 -3.03 -12.56
CA GLY A 141 -8.24 -3.88 -13.66
C GLY A 141 -7.00 -4.70 -13.32
N ALA A 142 -6.57 -5.52 -14.30
CA ALA A 142 -5.37 -6.34 -14.15
C ALA A 142 -4.13 -5.47 -13.89
N CYS A 143 -3.21 -6.00 -13.09
CA CYS A 143 -1.94 -5.36 -12.78
C CYS A 143 -0.88 -6.45 -12.65
N ASP A 144 -0.08 -6.60 -13.71
CA ASP A 144 0.98 -7.59 -13.83
C ASP A 144 2.37 -6.97 -13.66
N PHE A 145 2.44 -5.80 -13.01
CA PHE A 145 3.68 -5.05 -12.78
C PHE A 145 4.38 -4.64 -14.09
N ASP A 146 3.59 -4.34 -15.12
CA ASP A 146 3.96 -4.00 -16.50
C ASP A 146 4.00 -2.48 -16.76
N SER A 147 3.82 -1.66 -15.72
CA SER A 147 3.83 -0.19 -15.79
C SER A 147 4.70 0.41 -14.70
N THR A 148 5.47 1.45 -15.02
CA THR A 148 6.42 2.09 -14.10
C THR A 148 5.74 2.88 -12.99
N ASP A 149 4.52 3.37 -13.23
CA ASP A 149 3.69 4.05 -12.25
C ASP A 149 2.25 3.58 -12.41
N ARG A 150 1.72 2.91 -11.38
CA ARG A 150 0.35 2.41 -11.36
C ARG A 150 -0.34 2.75 -10.04
N GLU A 151 -1.51 3.38 -10.15
CA GLU A 151 -2.52 3.35 -9.11
C GLU A 151 -3.48 2.19 -9.38
N LEU A 152 -3.69 1.33 -8.38
CA LEU A 152 -4.53 0.14 -8.48
C LEU A 152 -5.59 0.16 -7.39
N LEU A 153 -6.85 0.24 -7.79
CA LEU A 153 -7.97 -0.07 -6.90
C LEU A 153 -8.08 -1.58 -6.75
N LEU A 154 -7.94 -2.08 -5.53
CA LEU A 154 -8.19 -3.49 -5.20
C LEU A 154 -9.70 -3.73 -5.10
N TRP A 155 -10.40 -2.78 -4.49
CA TRP A 155 -11.86 -2.69 -4.41
C TRP A 155 -12.29 -1.24 -4.66
N ASP A 156 -13.55 -1.01 -4.98
CA ASP A 156 -14.08 0.33 -5.32
C ASP A 156 -13.95 1.31 -4.14
N ASP A 157 -14.07 0.82 -2.92
CA ASP A 157 -13.96 1.58 -1.68
C ASP A 157 -13.67 0.68 -0.46
N LEU A 158 -13.60 1.26 0.74
CA LEU A 158 -13.44 0.47 1.98
C LEU A 158 -14.67 -0.37 2.36
N ALA A 159 -15.86 -0.03 1.87
CA ALA A 159 -17.10 -0.73 2.21
C ALA A 159 -17.29 -2.01 1.38
N SER A 160 -16.71 -2.05 0.18
CA SER A 160 -16.66 -3.18 -0.75
C SER A 160 -15.54 -4.18 -0.46
N VAL A 161 -14.66 -3.86 0.51
CA VAL A 161 -13.64 -4.79 1.00
C VAL A 161 -14.30 -6.04 1.62
N PRO A 162 -13.83 -7.27 1.33
CA PRO A 162 -14.40 -8.50 1.85
C PRO A 162 -14.51 -8.50 3.38
N GLY A 163 -15.72 -8.80 3.88
CA GLY A 163 -16.01 -8.83 5.31
C GLY A 163 -15.29 -9.96 6.05
N ASP A 164 -14.93 -11.03 5.33
CA ASP A 164 -14.19 -12.18 5.83
C ASP A 164 -12.66 -12.00 5.74
N TRP A 165 -12.12 -10.92 5.15
CA TRP A 165 -10.67 -10.69 5.17
C TRP A 165 -10.16 -10.60 6.61
N GLN A 166 -9.31 -11.55 7.00
CA GLN A 166 -8.75 -11.68 8.34
C GLN A 166 -7.25 -11.39 8.36
N LYS A 167 -6.75 -11.10 9.56
CA LYS A 167 -5.30 -11.02 9.79
C LYS A 167 -4.64 -12.39 9.73
N TYR A 168 -3.48 -12.48 9.09
CA TYR A 168 -2.65 -13.68 9.00
C TYR A 168 -1.25 -13.42 9.57
N SER A 169 -0.67 -14.43 10.22
CA SER A 169 0.67 -14.35 10.79
C SER A 169 1.71 -14.72 9.73
N LEU A 170 2.51 -13.73 9.30
CA LEU A 170 3.54 -13.90 8.28
C LEU A 170 4.75 -13.02 8.59
N GLY A 171 5.97 -13.56 8.46
CA GLY A 171 7.21 -12.80 8.68
C GLY A 171 7.31 -12.14 10.05
N GLY A 172 6.76 -12.77 11.09
CA GLY A 172 6.74 -12.25 12.47
C GLY A 172 5.62 -11.24 12.77
N SER A 173 4.79 -10.89 11.80
CA SER A 173 3.72 -9.89 11.95
C SER A 173 2.33 -10.48 11.68
N ARG A 174 1.34 -10.08 12.48
CA ARG A 174 -0.08 -10.44 12.29
C ARG A 174 -0.85 -9.26 11.71
N LEU A 175 -1.03 -9.24 10.39
CA LEU A 175 -1.55 -8.11 9.61
C LEU A 175 -2.65 -8.56 8.63
N PHE A 176 -3.40 -7.62 8.07
CA PHE A 176 -4.20 -7.84 6.86
C PHE A 176 -3.24 -7.81 5.67
N TRP A 177 -3.22 -8.90 4.92
CA TRP A 177 -2.29 -9.07 3.80
C TRP A 177 -3.02 -9.13 2.48
N ILE A 178 -2.45 -8.44 1.50
CA ILE A 178 -2.65 -8.71 0.08
C ILE A 178 -1.42 -9.42 -0.45
N LYS A 179 -1.64 -10.45 -1.25
CA LYS A 179 -0.59 -11.24 -1.88
C LYS A 179 -0.75 -11.15 -3.40
N ALA A 180 0.30 -10.71 -4.09
CA ALA A 180 0.45 -10.86 -5.53
C ALA A 180 1.34 -12.09 -5.78
N ALA A 181 0.76 -13.16 -6.30
CA ALA A 181 1.45 -14.43 -6.55
C ALA A 181 1.70 -14.60 -8.04
N VAL A 182 2.92 -14.98 -8.44
CA VAL A 182 3.20 -15.24 -9.85
C VAL A 182 2.40 -16.44 -10.34
N THR A 183 1.59 -16.24 -11.37
CA THR A 183 0.76 -17.27 -12.02
C THR A 183 1.35 -17.75 -13.34
N SER A 184 2.05 -16.88 -14.07
CA SER A 184 2.88 -17.27 -15.22
C SER A 184 4.25 -16.63 -15.12
N GLU A 185 5.27 -17.36 -15.56
CA GLU A 185 6.66 -16.92 -15.49
C GLU A 185 6.88 -15.61 -16.24
N PHE A 186 7.67 -14.72 -15.65
CA PHE A 186 8.12 -13.48 -16.27
C PHE A 186 9.39 -13.73 -17.10
N ASP A 187 9.48 -13.16 -18.31
CA ASP A 187 10.73 -13.11 -19.07
C ASP A 187 11.75 -12.22 -18.34
N THR A 188 11.28 -11.04 -17.94
CA THR A 188 11.97 -10.06 -17.10
C THR A 188 11.10 -9.80 -15.88
N GLY A 189 11.62 -10.03 -14.67
CA GLY A 189 10.89 -9.75 -13.42
C GLY A 189 10.93 -8.26 -13.06
N PRO A 190 9.91 -7.73 -12.37
CA PRO A 190 9.87 -6.33 -11.99
C PRO A 190 10.87 -6.00 -10.87
N VAL A 191 11.38 -4.76 -10.89
CA VAL A 191 12.19 -4.16 -9.81
C VAL A 191 11.46 -2.92 -9.32
N GLY A 192 11.21 -2.85 -8.01
CA GLY A 192 10.43 -1.76 -7.41
C GLY A 192 11.28 -0.59 -6.94
N THR A 193 10.60 0.54 -6.76
CA THR A 193 11.13 1.76 -6.13
C THR A 193 10.29 2.15 -4.92
N HIS A 194 8.97 2.03 -5.01
CA HIS A 194 8.06 2.44 -3.93
C HIS A 194 6.72 1.72 -4.07
N ILE A 195 6.16 1.23 -2.97
CA ILE A 195 4.80 0.69 -2.95
C ILE A 195 4.10 1.10 -1.66
N SER A 196 2.95 1.77 -1.76
CA SER A 196 2.15 2.20 -0.61
C SER A 196 0.66 2.13 -0.89
N THR A 197 -0.17 2.50 0.09
CA THR A 197 -1.61 2.72 -0.10
C THR A 197 -1.96 4.19 -0.30
N VAL A 198 -0.95 5.05 -0.37
CA VAL A 198 -1.13 6.49 -0.55
C VAL A 198 -1.17 6.80 -2.05
N SER A 199 -2.35 7.05 -2.60
CA SER A 199 -2.49 7.60 -3.96
C SER A 199 -2.05 9.06 -4.01
N ALA A 200 -1.76 9.57 -5.21
CA ALA A 200 -1.47 10.99 -5.42
C ALA A 200 -2.73 11.82 -5.10
N VAL A 201 -2.84 12.33 -3.88
CA VAL A 201 -3.96 13.18 -3.46
C VAL A 201 -3.81 14.56 -4.09
N GLY A 202 -4.50 14.81 -5.20
CA GLY A 202 -4.63 16.14 -5.81
C GLY A 202 -5.64 17.04 -5.09
N ALA A 203 -6.74 16.49 -4.59
CA ALA A 203 -7.72 17.21 -3.77
C ALA A 203 -8.66 16.21 -3.07
N ILE A 204 -9.05 16.48 -1.82
CA ILE A 204 -10.20 15.84 -1.18
C ILE A 204 -11.18 16.94 -0.80
N ALA A 205 -12.41 16.86 -1.33
CA ALA A 205 -13.55 17.58 -0.78
C ALA A 205 -14.09 16.75 0.39
N LEU A 206 -13.97 17.28 1.61
CA LEU A 206 -14.75 16.78 2.74
C LEU A 206 -16.21 17.16 2.45
N MET A 207 -17.04 16.18 2.07
CA MET A 207 -18.49 16.41 2.07
C MET A 207 -18.94 16.47 3.54
N GLU A 208 -19.37 17.66 3.95
CA GLU A 208 -20.12 17.85 5.19
C GLU A 208 -21.49 17.16 5.00
N ASN A 209 -21.82 16.22 5.90
CA ASN A 209 -23.19 15.75 6.09
C ASN A 209 -23.82 16.55 7.24
#